data_AF-A0A1W2A7Y7-F1
#
_entry.id   AF-A0A1W2A7Y7-F1
#
_cell.length_a   1.000
_cell.length_b   1.000
_cell.length_c   1.000
_cell.angle_alpha   90.00
_cell.angle_beta   90.00
_cell.angle_gamma   90.00
#
_symmetry.space_group_name_H-M   'P 1'
#
loop_
_entity.id
_entity.type
_entity.pdbx_description
1 polymer ?
#
loop_
_entity_poly.entity_id
_entity_poly.type
_entity_poly.pdbx_seq_one_letter_code
_entity_poly.pdbx_strand_id
1 'polypeptide(L)'
;MFDQRVEAAWRDFHERLVAVIERFGEGEIFRISLDRTSAHEVGDAPFVELNVVLPQVLVEVASNMTLARTWRMSRAQQARVRRLGMVCPTRQEPTYGKYYDISRPDEAAAAVITALREGFGVVDPALLTSPSAVLTPPTREPWETSPLLADGARPTSRAEVNALVAIALGPLVGEVNTTDDGDAIVHFYDTSILVRPSSRAPRIRMCCTLPHHERDLDEATRIAQRLNECTHALKFVVLDDEDFLVMVDMLVSPFVPEHLREHLEHLFSIIDGWEDEFLPQARDRQETP
;
A
#
# COMPACT_ATOMS: atom_id res chain seq x y z
N MET A 1 6.90 6.21 -9.78
CA MET A 1 6.40 4.82 -9.98
C MET A 1 4.96 4.67 -9.46
N PHE A 2 4.63 5.12 -8.23
CA PHE A 2 3.27 5.09 -7.67
C PHE A 2 2.23 5.91 -8.46
N ASP A 3 2.53 7.19 -8.78
CA ASP A 3 1.60 8.05 -9.53
C ASP A 3 1.23 7.48 -10.91
N GLN A 4 2.20 6.91 -11.62
CA GLN A 4 1.96 6.27 -12.93
C GLN A 4 1.03 5.06 -12.82
N ARG A 5 1.13 4.30 -11.73
CA ARG A 5 0.29 3.13 -11.46
C ARG A 5 -1.14 3.56 -11.11
N VAL A 6 -1.31 4.59 -10.28
CA VAL A 6 -2.62 5.13 -9.91
C VAL A 6 -3.33 5.71 -11.13
N GLU A 7 -2.62 6.45 -11.98
CA GLU A 7 -3.21 6.97 -13.23
C GLU A 7 -3.59 5.85 -14.21
N ALA A 8 -2.82 4.78 -14.28
CA ALA A 8 -3.21 3.59 -15.05
C ALA A 8 -4.48 2.95 -14.49
N ALA A 9 -4.57 2.79 -13.16
CA ALA A 9 -5.77 2.22 -12.52
C ALA A 9 -7.04 3.05 -12.79
N TRP A 10 -6.94 4.38 -12.76
CA TRP A 10 -8.06 5.26 -13.10
C TRP A 10 -8.46 5.18 -14.58
N ARG A 11 -7.50 5.01 -15.49
CA ARG A 11 -7.79 4.79 -16.92
C ARG A 11 -8.51 3.47 -17.14
N ASP A 12 -8.05 2.40 -16.52
CA ASP A 12 -8.70 1.08 -16.61
C ASP A 12 -10.10 1.10 -15.99
N PHE A 13 -10.30 1.84 -14.90
CA PHE A 13 -11.62 2.04 -14.30
C PHE A 13 -12.55 2.84 -15.22
N HIS A 14 -12.03 3.88 -15.89
CA HIS A 14 -12.78 4.67 -16.87
C HIS A 14 -13.29 3.81 -18.03
N GLU A 15 -12.41 3.01 -18.65
CA GLU A 15 -12.78 2.15 -19.78
C GLU A 15 -13.87 1.13 -19.39
N ARG A 16 -13.76 0.54 -18.19
CA ARG A 16 -14.79 -0.37 -17.67
C ARG A 16 -16.10 0.34 -17.39
N LEU A 17 -16.07 1.56 -16.88
CA LEU A 17 -17.27 2.37 -16.62
C LEU A 17 -17.99 2.73 -17.92
N VAL A 18 -17.26 3.13 -18.95
CA VAL A 18 -17.82 3.37 -20.30
C VAL A 18 -18.52 2.12 -20.82
N ALA A 19 -17.83 0.97 -20.81
CA ALA A 19 -18.39 -0.29 -21.29
C ALA A 19 -19.65 -0.75 -20.52
N VAL A 20 -19.74 -0.37 -19.25
CA VAL A 20 -20.91 -0.68 -18.41
C VAL A 20 -22.08 0.25 -18.75
N ILE A 21 -21.85 1.55 -18.92
CA ILE A 21 -22.89 2.51 -19.32
C ILE A 21 -23.45 2.16 -20.71
N GLU A 22 -22.60 1.72 -21.65
CA GLU A 22 -23.04 1.27 -22.98
C GLU A 22 -23.97 0.06 -22.96
N ARG A 23 -23.87 -0.77 -21.92
CA ARG A 23 -24.64 -2.01 -21.77
C ARG A 23 -25.86 -1.86 -20.87
N PHE A 24 -26.07 -0.69 -20.30
CA PHE A 24 -27.17 -0.44 -19.39
C PHE A 24 -28.54 -0.61 -20.06
N GLY A 25 -29.39 -1.38 -19.39
CA GLY A 25 -30.80 -1.53 -19.70
C GLY A 25 -31.63 -0.36 -19.15
N GLU A 26 -32.84 -0.21 -19.70
CA GLU A 26 -33.81 0.78 -19.22
C GLU A 26 -34.20 0.51 -17.75
N GLY A 27 -34.17 1.54 -16.91
CA GLY A 27 -34.56 1.45 -15.50
C GLY A 27 -33.52 0.80 -14.59
N GLU A 28 -32.32 0.48 -15.09
CA GLU A 28 -31.24 0.00 -14.26
C GLU A 28 -30.63 1.13 -13.41
N ILE A 29 -30.33 0.81 -12.16
CA ILE A 29 -29.68 1.72 -11.20
C ILE A 29 -28.38 1.06 -10.74
N PHE A 30 -27.29 1.81 -10.83
CA PHE A 30 -25.97 1.34 -10.46
C PHE A 30 -25.28 2.30 -9.52
N ARG A 31 -24.82 1.76 -8.39
CA ARG A 31 -24.13 2.54 -7.35
C ARG A 31 -22.65 2.17 -7.29
N ILE A 32 -21.81 3.18 -7.18
CA ILE A 32 -20.38 3.07 -6.92
C ILE A 32 -20.14 3.78 -5.59
N SER A 33 -19.61 3.08 -4.60
CA SER A 33 -19.41 3.62 -3.25
C SER A 33 -18.01 3.34 -2.71
N LEU A 34 -17.55 4.12 -1.74
CA LEU A 34 -16.44 3.70 -0.89
C LEU A 34 -16.92 2.60 0.07
N ASP A 35 -16.03 1.64 0.37
CA ASP A 35 -16.33 0.62 1.35
C ASP A 35 -16.61 1.23 2.74
N ARG A 36 -17.68 0.77 3.39
CA ARG A 36 -18.08 1.28 4.71
C ARG A 36 -17.22 0.59 5.77
N THR A 37 -16.23 1.31 6.29
CA THR A 37 -15.40 0.86 7.42
C THR A 37 -16.17 0.74 8.74
N SER A 38 -17.37 1.32 8.87
CA SER A 38 -18.21 1.16 10.07
C SER A 38 -19.72 1.08 9.77
N ALA A 39 -20.35 0.00 10.25
CA ALA A 39 -21.80 -0.23 10.12
C ALA A 39 -22.64 0.61 11.10
N HIS A 40 -22.02 1.29 12.06
CA HIS A 40 -22.70 1.96 13.18
C HIS A 40 -22.92 3.46 12.96
N GLU A 41 -22.41 4.05 11.87
CA GLU A 41 -22.60 5.46 11.57
C GLU A 41 -23.92 5.73 10.82
N VAL A 42 -24.63 6.78 11.24
CA VAL A 42 -25.84 7.27 10.56
C VAL A 42 -25.44 8.08 9.33
N GLY A 43 -25.94 7.67 8.17
CA GLY A 43 -25.64 8.24 6.85
C GLY A 43 -24.83 7.29 5.97
N ASP A 44 -24.58 7.72 4.74
CA ASP A 44 -23.87 6.92 3.73
C ASP A 44 -22.36 7.25 3.67
N ALA A 45 -21.57 6.27 3.25
CA ALA A 45 -20.23 6.52 2.70
C ALA A 45 -20.34 7.23 1.34
N PRO A 46 -19.28 7.91 0.86
CA PRO A 46 -19.28 8.55 -0.45
C PRO A 46 -19.72 7.61 -1.55
N PHE A 47 -20.64 8.08 -2.39
CA PHE A 47 -21.17 7.31 -3.50
C PHE A 47 -21.48 8.19 -4.70
N VAL A 48 -21.51 7.55 -5.86
CA VAL A 48 -22.07 8.04 -7.10
C VAL A 48 -23.04 6.98 -7.62
N GLU A 49 -24.22 7.39 -8.04
CA GLU A 49 -25.27 6.52 -8.56
C GLU A 49 -25.58 6.92 -10.01
N LEU A 50 -25.77 5.93 -10.87
CA LEU A 50 -26.18 6.09 -12.25
C LEU A 50 -27.56 5.47 -12.40
N ASN A 51 -28.52 6.27 -12.88
CA ASN A 51 -29.89 5.83 -13.12
C ASN A 51 -30.23 6.06 -14.60
N VAL A 52 -30.60 4.99 -15.30
CA VAL A 52 -30.89 5.02 -16.73
C VAL A 52 -32.32 5.48 -16.97
N VAL A 53 -32.45 6.65 -17.56
CA VAL A 53 -33.72 7.25 -17.98
C VAL A 53 -33.62 7.55 -19.46
N LEU A 54 -33.81 6.51 -20.29
CA LEU A 54 -33.56 6.59 -21.73
C LEU A 54 -34.23 7.81 -22.39
N PRO A 55 -33.53 8.53 -23.27
CA PRO A 55 -32.19 8.25 -23.83
C PRO A 55 -31.03 8.82 -22.98
N GLN A 56 -31.24 9.08 -21.70
CA GLN A 56 -30.27 9.70 -20.81
C GLN A 56 -29.86 8.77 -19.66
N VAL A 57 -28.74 9.11 -19.04
CA VAL A 57 -28.35 8.56 -17.74
C VAL A 57 -28.22 9.72 -16.75
N LEU A 58 -28.96 9.63 -15.65
CA LEU A 58 -28.83 10.53 -14.51
C LEU A 58 -27.63 10.07 -13.68
N VAL A 59 -26.64 10.95 -13.54
CA VAL A 59 -25.53 10.75 -12.60
C VAL A 59 -25.82 11.55 -11.35
N GLU A 60 -25.91 10.85 -10.22
CA GLU A 60 -26.18 11.41 -8.90
C GLU A 60 -24.97 11.25 -7.99
N VAL A 61 -24.51 12.34 -7.38
CA VAL A 61 -23.37 12.37 -6.46
C VAL A 61 -23.88 12.65 -5.06
N ALA A 62 -23.41 11.87 -4.08
CA ALA A 62 -23.78 12.05 -2.67
C ALA A 62 -23.54 13.49 -2.20
N SER A 63 -24.35 13.96 -1.24
CA SER A 63 -24.20 15.29 -0.66
C SER A 63 -24.11 15.22 0.87
N ASN A 64 -23.80 16.35 1.53
CA ASN A 64 -23.77 16.39 2.99
C ASN A 64 -25.14 16.14 3.66
N MET A 65 -26.22 16.07 2.87
CA MET A 65 -27.55 15.65 3.33
C MET A 65 -27.69 14.13 3.44
N THR A 66 -26.94 13.36 2.64
CA THR A 66 -26.95 11.88 2.66
C THR A 66 -25.72 11.30 3.39
N LEU A 67 -24.58 11.98 3.30
CA LEU A 67 -23.31 11.50 3.85
C LEU A 67 -23.29 11.45 5.37
N ALA A 68 -22.67 10.39 5.89
CA ALA A 68 -22.31 10.30 7.30
C ALA A 68 -21.35 11.44 7.69
N ARG A 69 -21.33 11.79 8.98
CA ARG A 69 -20.62 12.99 9.47
C ARG A 69 -19.12 12.99 9.11
N THR A 70 -18.48 11.83 9.20
CA THR A 70 -17.07 11.56 8.88
C THR A 70 -16.73 11.83 7.42
N TRP A 71 -17.70 11.66 6.52
CA TRP A 71 -17.53 11.76 5.08
C TRP A 71 -18.00 13.08 4.46
N ARG A 72 -18.48 14.02 5.28
CA ARG A 72 -19.02 15.29 4.79
C ARG A 72 -17.96 16.08 4.02
N MET A 73 -18.33 16.50 2.81
CA MET A 73 -17.51 17.34 1.96
C MET A 73 -17.35 18.74 2.55
N SER A 74 -16.12 19.23 2.50
CA SER A 74 -15.79 20.65 2.70
C SER A 74 -16.42 21.55 1.63
N ARG A 75 -16.41 22.86 1.86
CA ARG A 75 -16.90 23.84 0.86
C ARG A 75 -16.11 23.76 -0.45
N ALA A 76 -14.81 23.51 -0.37
CA ALA A 76 -13.95 23.39 -1.55
C ALA A 76 -14.35 22.16 -2.40
N GLN A 77 -14.56 21.01 -1.75
CA GLN A 77 -15.02 19.77 -2.40
C GLN A 77 -16.40 19.94 -3.05
N GLN A 78 -17.37 20.54 -2.34
CA GLN A 78 -18.68 20.84 -2.91
C GLN A 78 -18.59 21.77 -4.13
N ALA A 79 -17.69 22.76 -4.10
CA ALA A 79 -17.46 23.63 -5.25
C ALA A 79 -16.90 22.86 -6.45
N ARG A 80 -16.09 21.81 -6.24
CA ARG A 80 -15.59 20.95 -7.32
C ARG A 80 -16.72 20.16 -7.98
N VAL A 81 -17.59 19.54 -7.18
CA VAL A 81 -18.77 18.81 -7.70
C VAL A 81 -19.68 19.76 -8.49
N ARG A 82 -19.91 20.99 -8.00
CA ARG A 82 -20.72 21.99 -8.73
C ARG A 82 -20.14 22.41 -10.08
N ARG A 83 -18.81 22.36 -10.26
CA ARG A 83 -18.19 22.67 -11.56
C ARG A 83 -18.52 21.65 -12.65
N LEU A 84 -19.05 20.48 -12.29
CA LEU A 84 -19.60 19.51 -13.24
C LEU A 84 -20.95 19.96 -13.85
N GLY A 85 -21.50 21.07 -13.37
CA GLY A 85 -22.80 21.61 -13.80
C GLY A 85 -23.98 20.85 -13.21
N MET A 86 -23.77 20.13 -12.11
CA MET A 86 -24.83 19.37 -11.42
C MET A 86 -25.79 20.30 -10.66
N VAL A 87 -27.06 19.93 -10.68
CA VAL A 87 -28.11 20.56 -9.87
C VAL A 87 -27.78 20.35 -8.39
N CYS A 88 -27.97 21.38 -7.58
CA CYS A 88 -27.67 21.32 -6.15
C CYS A 88 -28.74 20.53 -5.38
N PRO A 89 -28.34 19.82 -4.30
CA PRO A 89 -29.25 19.02 -3.50
C PRO A 89 -30.31 19.88 -2.81
N THR A 90 -31.51 19.32 -2.73
CA THR A 90 -32.67 19.85 -2.02
C THR A 90 -33.15 18.83 -0.99
N ARG A 91 -34.21 19.15 -0.23
CA ARG A 91 -34.82 18.17 0.69
C ARG A 91 -35.54 17.01 -0.04
N GLN A 92 -35.98 17.23 -1.27
CA GLN A 92 -36.67 16.22 -2.07
C GLN A 92 -35.68 15.37 -2.86
N GLU A 93 -34.60 16.00 -3.34
CA GLU A 93 -33.51 15.36 -4.08
C GLU A 93 -32.19 15.63 -3.34
N PRO A 94 -31.80 14.77 -2.37
CA PRO A 94 -30.70 15.07 -1.45
C PRO A 94 -29.30 14.86 -2.05
N THR A 95 -29.20 14.56 -3.34
CA THR A 95 -27.98 14.33 -4.13
C THR A 95 -27.72 15.50 -5.08
N TYR A 96 -26.49 15.62 -5.59
CA TYR A 96 -26.21 16.44 -6.76
C TYR A 96 -26.56 15.63 -8.02
N GLY A 97 -27.30 16.18 -8.98
CA GLY A 97 -27.76 15.42 -10.14
C GLY A 97 -27.47 16.10 -11.48
N LYS A 98 -27.14 15.32 -12.52
CA LYS A 98 -27.11 15.78 -13.91
C LYS A 98 -27.37 14.65 -14.89
N TYR A 99 -28.18 14.94 -15.91
CA TYR A 99 -28.43 14.03 -17.03
C TYR A 99 -27.31 14.14 -18.07
N TYR A 100 -26.87 12.98 -18.56
CA TYR A 100 -25.94 12.81 -19.66
C TYR A 100 -26.62 12.00 -20.77
N ASP A 101 -26.20 12.22 -22.01
CA ASP A 101 -26.69 11.45 -23.15
C ASP A 101 -26.08 10.03 -23.12
N ILE A 102 -26.91 8.99 -23.20
CA ILE A 102 -26.42 7.60 -23.14
C ILE A 102 -25.59 7.23 -24.38
N SER A 103 -25.75 7.95 -25.50
CA SER A 103 -24.87 7.81 -26.68
C SER A 103 -23.47 8.38 -26.47
N ARG A 104 -23.23 9.07 -25.35
CA ARG A 104 -21.94 9.63 -24.94
C ARG A 104 -21.54 9.12 -23.55
N PRO A 105 -21.32 7.81 -23.40
CA PRO A 105 -21.00 7.19 -22.11
C PRO A 105 -19.74 7.76 -21.46
N ASP A 106 -18.78 8.24 -22.28
CA ASP A 106 -17.55 8.90 -21.85
C ASP A 106 -17.81 10.15 -20.99
N GLU A 107 -18.78 10.99 -21.35
CA GLU A 107 -19.08 12.22 -20.60
C GLU A 107 -19.62 11.90 -19.21
N ALA A 108 -20.48 10.88 -19.11
CA ALA A 108 -21.01 10.40 -17.84
C ALA A 108 -19.90 9.74 -16.99
N ALA A 109 -19.06 8.89 -17.60
CA ALA A 109 -17.95 8.23 -16.92
C ALA A 109 -16.92 9.23 -16.38
N ALA A 110 -16.56 10.25 -17.16
CA ALA A 110 -15.68 11.33 -16.73
C ALA A 110 -16.25 12.09 -15.53
N ALA A 111 -17.55 12.40 -15.54
CA ALA A 111 -18.21 13.08 -14.42
C ALA A 111 -18.18 12.24 -13.13
N VAL A 112 -18.40 10.92 -13.23
CA VAL A 112 -18.29 9.98 -12.11
C VAL A 112 -16.88 10.01 -11.54
N ILE A 113 -15.85 9.90 -12.39
CA ILE A 113 -14.44 9.91 -11.95
C ILE A 113 -14.07 11.24 -11.30
N THR A 114 -14.45 12.37 -11.89
CA THR A 114 -14.17 13.69 -11.30
C THR A 114 -14.87 13.85 -9.95
N ALA A 115 -16.12 13.38 -9.80
CA ALA A 115 -16.81 13.41 -8.52
C ALA A 115 -16.09 12.57 -7.45
N LEU A 116 -15.62 11.38 -7.80
CA LEU A 116 -14.87 10.49 -6.90
C LEU A 116 -13.49 11.06 -6.54
N ARG A 117 -12.69 11.44 -7.53
CA ARG A 117 -11.31 11.92 -7.34
C ARG A 117 -11.27 13.31 -6.71
N GLU A 118 -12.01 14.26 -7.26
CA GLU A 118 -11.92 15.65 -6.85
C GLU A 118 -12.96 16.04 -5.79
N GLY A 119 -14.17 15.48 -5.88
CA GLY A 119 -15.23 15.72 -4.90
C GLY A 119 -14.93 15.02 -3.58
N PHE A 120 -14.68 13.71 -3.62
CA PHE A 120 -14.48 12.90 -2.42
C PHE A 120 -13.01 12.67 -2.05
N GLY A 121 -12.07 12.95 -2.95
CA GLY A 121 -10.65 12.74 -2.67
C GLY A 121 -10.24 11.26 -2.74
N VAL A 122 -10.97 10.43 -3.50
CA VAL A 122 -10.60 9.03 -3.70
C VAL A 122 -9.29 8.96 -4.47
N VAL A 123 -8.28 8.36 -3.85
CA VAL A 123 -6.92 8.29 -4.40
C VAL A 123 -6.78 7.19 -5.44
N ASP A 124 -7.37 6.02 -5.20
CA ASP A 124 -7.30 4.83 -6.07
C ASP A 124 -8.70 4.22 -6.25
N PRO A 125 -9.10 3.85 -7.48
CA PRO A 125 -10.41 3.26 -7.72
C PRO A 125 -10.58 1.88 -7.05
N ALA A 126 -9.51 1.24 -6.61
CA ALA A 126 -9.58 -0.04 -5.90
C ALA A 126 -10.08 0.04 -4.45
N LEU A 127 -10.35 1.26 -3.96
CA LEU A 127 -11.14 1.50 -2.75
C LEU A 127 -12.66 1.45 -2.99
N LEU A 128 -13.09 1.40 -4.25
CA LEU A 128 -14.49 1.46 -4.62
C LEU A 128 -15.13 0.07 -4.62
N THR A 129 -16.37 0.04 -4.17
CA THR A 129 -17.26 -1.12 -4.20
C THR A 129 -18.42 -0.84 -5.13
N SER A 130 -18.86 -1.87 -5.84
CA SER A 130 -20.01 -1.82 -6.74
C SER A 130 -20.73 -3.17 -6.75
N PRO A 131 -22.06 -3.22 -6.96
CA PRO A 131 -22.75 -4.47 -7.23
C PRO A 131 -22.36 -5.08 -8.59
N SER A 132 -21.76 -4.30 -9.50
CA SER A 132 -21.28 -4.80 -10.80
C SER A 132 -19.88 -5.39 -10.66
N ALA A 133 -19.74 -6.70 -10.88
CA ALA A 133 -18.44 -7.38 -10.90
C ALA A 133 -17.46 -6.80 -11.95
N VAL A 134 -17.97 -6.13 -12.99
CA VAL A 134 -17.15 -5.45 -14.01
C VAL A 134 -16.50 -4.19 -13.44
N LEU A 135 -17.22 -3.44 -12.61
CA LEU A 135 -16.73 -2.19 -12.00
C LEU A 135 -16.01 -2.41 -10.69
N THR A 136 -16.32 -3.49 -9.98
CA THR A 136 -15.51 -3.94 -8.84
C THR A 136 -14.12 -4.26 -9.38
N PRO A 137 -13.10 -3.48 -9.03
CA PRO A 137 -11.73 -3.83 -9.37
C PRO A 137 -11.40 -5.20 -8.77
N PRO A 138 -10.50 -5.98 -9.38
CA PRO A 138 -10.03 -7.21 -8.77
C PRO A 138 -9.58 -6.88 -7.34
N THR A 139 -9.95 -7.71 -6.37
CA THR A 139 -9.56 -7.54 -4.96
C THR A 139 -8.05 -7.37 -4.93
N ARG A 140 -7.63 -6.13 -4.75
CA ARG A 140 -6.25 -5.80 -4.47
C ARG A 140 -6.07 -5.98 -2.97
N GLU A 141 -4.93 -6.54 -2.60
CA GLU A 141 -4.69 -6.79 -1.19
C GLU A 141 -4.77 -5.45 -0.44
N PRO A 142 -5.32 -5.40 0.78
CA PRO A 142 -5.67 -4.15 1.45
C PRO A 142 -4.54 -3.09 1.56
N TRP A 143 -3.28 -3.53 1.48
CA TRP A 143 -2.09 -2.67 1.46
C TRP A 143 -1.88 -1.89 0.14
N GLU A 144 -2.56 -2.26 -0.94
CA GLU A 144 -2.43 -1.62 -2.25
C GLU A 144 -3.32 -0.38 -2.40
N THR A 145 -4.34 -0.20 -1.56
CA THR A 145 -5.46 0.70 -1.87
C THR A 145 -5.78 1.75 -0.82
N SER A 146 -5.41 1.58 0.47
CA SER A 146 -5.90 2.49 1.52
C SER A 146 -4.82 3.33 2.21
N PRO A 147 -4.94 4.68 2.19
CA PRO A 147 -4.17 5.57 3.08
C PRO A 147 -4.49 5.37 4.57
N LEU A 148 -5.63 4.74 4.90
CA LEU A 148 -5.98 4.36 6.28
C LEU A 148 -5.28 3.06 6.73
N LEU A 149 -4.73 2.28 5.79
CA LEU A 149 -3.74 1.21 6.05
C LEU A 149 -2.29 1.68 5.85
N ALA A 150 -2.10 2.94 5.44
CA ALA A 150 -0.82 3.63 5.63
C ALA A 150 -0.58 3.98 7.12
N ASP A 151 -1.63 3.94 7.96
CA ASP A 151 -1.48 3.62 9.38
C ASP A 151 -1.21 2.10 9.47
N GLY A 152 0.07 1.71 9.37
CA GLY A 152 0.45 0.29 9.34
C GLY A 152 -0.17 -0.54 10.48
N ALA A 153 -0.35 -1.84 10.22
CA ALA A 153 -1.00 -2.76 11.15
C ALA A 153 -0.34 -2.73 12.52
N ARG A 154 -1.10 -2.84 13.61
CA ARG A 154 -0.55 -2.85 14.98
C ARG A 154 -0.69 -4.26 15.57
N PRO A 155 0.11 -5.24 15.12
CA PRO A 155 0.03 -6.60 15.63
C PRO A 155 0.25 -6.61 17.14
N THR A 156 -0.55 -7.41 17.83
CA THR A 156 -0.57 -7.57 19.28
C THR A 156 0.09 -8.87 19.74
N SER A 157 0.37 -9.78 18.80
CA SER A 157 0.99 -11.08 19.07
C SER A 157 2.07 -11.45 18.06
N ARG A 158 3.00 -12.34 18.45
CA ARG A 158 4.03 -12.87 17.54
C ARG A 158 3.41 -13.61 16.34
N ALA A 159 2.31 -14.33 16.55
CA ALA A 159 1.60 -15.02 15.47
C ALA A 159 1.07 -14.05 14.40
N GLU A 160 0.51 -12.91 14.83
CA GLU A 160 0.08 -11.86 13.90
C GLU A 160 1.27 -11.25 13.16
N VAL A 161 2.40 -11.02 13.83
CA VAL A 161 3.63 -10.55 13.16
C VAL A 161 4.09 -11.56 12.12
N ASN A 162 4.14 -12.86 12.45
CA ASN A 162 4.54 -13.91 11.52
C ASN A 162 3.63 -13.95 10.29
N ALA A 163 2.31 -13.83 10.46
CA ALA A 163 1.36 -13.78 9.36
C ALA A 163 1.59 -12.56 8.45
N LEU A 164 1.81 -11.38 9.05
CA LEU A 164 2.11 -10.15 8.31
C LEU A 164 3.45 -10.24 7.57
N VAL A 165 4.47 -10.86 8.17
CA VAL A 165 5.76 -11.15 7.52
C VAL A 165 5.56 -12.09 6.33
N ALA A 166 4.80 -13.18 6.48
CA ALA A 166 4.54 -14.11 5.39
C ALA A 166 3.84 -13.42 4.20
N ILE A 167 2.84 -12.58 4.48
CA ILE A 167 2.15 -11.76 3.47
C ILE A 167 3.12 -10.79 2.80
N ALA A 168 3.98 -10.12 3.59
CA ALA A 168 4.92 -9.13 3.07
C ALA A 168 6.00 -9.76 2.16
N LEU A 169 6.46 -10.96 2.51
CA LEU A 169 7.50 -11.71 1.79
C LEU A 169 6.96 -12.47 0.57
N GLY A 170 5.68 -12.85 0.56
CA GLY A 170 5.07 -13.64 -0.53
C GLY A 170 5.39 -13.12 -1.95
N PRO A 171 5.32 -11.81 -2.23
CA PRO A 171 5.69 -11.26 -3.53
C PRO A 171 7.18 -11.42 -3.90
N LEU A 172 8.09 -11.51 -2.92
CA LEU A 172 9.53 -11.62 -3.14
C LEU A 172 9.98 -13.07 -3.34
N VAL A 173 9.45 -14.00 -2.54
CA VAL A 173 9.95 -15.39 -2.48
C VAL A 173 8.91 -16.46 -2.81
N GLY A 174 7.65 -16.08 -3.03
CA GLY A 174 6.55 -17.02 -3.20
C GLY A 174 6.18 -17.68 -1.87
N GLU A 175 6.48 -18.98 -1.73
CA GLU A 175 6.22 -19.72 -0.50
C GLU A 175 7.32 -19.43 0.54
N VAL A 176 6.92 -18.90 1.69
CA VAL A 176 7.85 -18.48 2.75
C VAL A 176 8.22 -19.68 3.61
N ASN A 177 9.47 -20.12 3.50
CA ASN A 177 10.02 -21.15 4.37
C ASN A 177 10.20 -20.60 5.80
N THR A 178 9.99 -21.45 6.80
CA THR A 178 10.16 -21.08 8.22
C THR A 178 11.03 -22.07 8.97
N THR A 179 11.78 -21.59 9.96
CA THR A 179 12.47 -22.44 10.94
C THR A 179 11.47 -23.08 11.91
N ASP A 180 11.93 -24.04 12.73
CA ASP A 180 11.14 -24.63 13.82
C ASP A 180 10.66 -23.60 14.85
N ASP A 181 11.42 -22.50 15.00
CA ASP A 181 11.07 -21.37 15.86
C ASP A 181 10.06 -20.40 15.22
N GLY A 182 9.68 -20.63 13.96
CA GLY A 182 8.75 -19.82 13.19
C GLY A 182 9.37 -18.55 12.61
N ASP A 183 10.70 -18.51 12.45
CA ASP A 183 11.39 -17.41 11.78
C ASP A 183 11.35 -17.63 10.26
N ALA A 184 11.03 -16.60 9.50
CA ALA A 184 10.98 -16.71 8.04
C ALA A 184 12.39 -16.70 7.45
N ILE A 185 12.61 -17.51 6.42
CA ILE A 185 13.89 -17.68 5.73
C ILE A 185 13.76 -17.08 4.33
N VAL A 186 14.63 -16.14 4.00
CA VAL A 186 14.74 -15.52 2.68
C VAL A 186 16.11 -15.87 2.12
N HIS A 187 16.15 -16.58 1.00
CA HIS A 187 17.40 -16.94 0.32
C HIS A 187 17.78 -15.87 -0.70
N PHE A 188 19.04 -15.47 -0.69
CA PHE A 188 19.62 -14.56 -1.67
C PHE A 188 21.04 -15.03 -2.01
N TYR A 189 21.21 -15.55 -3.24
CA TYR A 189 22.37 -16.34 -3.64
C TYR A 189 22.66 -17.46 -2.63
N ASP A 190 23.89 -17.51 -2.11
CA ASP A 190 24.34 -18.51 -1.15
C ASP A 190 24.11 -18.06 0.32
N THR A 191 23.51 -16.89 0.53
CA THR A 191 23.24 -16.33 1.85
C THR A 191 21.77 -16.52 2.23
N SER A 192 21.54 -16.93 3.48
CA SER A 192 20.19 -17.02 4.05
C SER A 192 19.96 -15.89 5.05
N ILE A 193 18.93 -15.09 4.79
CA ILE A 193 18.48 -14.03 5.70
C ILE A 193 17.34 -14.58 6.54
N LEU A 194 17.47 -14.45 7.84
CA LEU A 194 16.46 -14.83 8.82
C LEU A 194 15.68 -13.60 9.25
N VAL A 195 14.36 -13.64 9.08
CA VAL A 195 13.42 -12.63 9.54
C VAL A 195 12.80 -13.15 10.84
N ARG A 196 13.25 -12.59 11.96
CA ARG A 196 12.97 -13.06 13.32
C ARG A 196 12.11 -12.07 14.10
N PRO A 197 10.81 -12.33 14.27
CA PRO A 197 9.95 -11.54 15.14
C PRO A 197 10.35 -11.70 16.61
N SER A 198 10.58 -10.57 17.29
CA SER A 198 11.00 -10.59 18.69
C SER A 198 9.85 -10.99 19.61
N SER A 199 10.15 -11.86 20.58
CA SER A 199 9.21 -12.23 21.65
C SER A 199 9.14 -11.20 22.79
N ARG A 200 10.07 -10.24 22.85
CA ARG A 200 10.24 -9.32 23.99
C ARG A 200 9.86 -7.87 23.70
N ALA A 201 9.78 -7.49 22.43
CA ALA A 201 9.51 -6.12 22.00
C ALA A 201 8.81 -6.14 20.64
N PRO A 202 8.06 -5.09 20.28
CA PRO A 202 7.41 -4.99 18.97
C PRO A 202 8.46 -4.66 17.88
N ARG A 203 9.34 -5.62 17.59
CA ARG A 203 10.37 -5.51 16.56
C ARG A 203 10.55 -6.82 15.80
N ILE A 204 10.95 -6.71 14.54
CA ILE A 204 11.50 -7.79 13.73
C ILE A 204 12.99 -7.54 13.59
N ARG A 205 13.79 -8.59 13.72
CA ARG A 205 15.20 -8.58 13.36
C ARG A 205 15.39 -9.34 12.06
N MET A 206 15.96 -8.70 11.06
CA MET A 206 16.50 -9.38 9.89
C MET A 206 17.99 -9.58 10.12
N CYS A 207 18.50 -10.80 9.91
CA CYS A 207 19.92 -11.07 10.08
C CYS A 207 20.45 -12.14 9.13
N CYS A 208 21.71 -12.00 8.74
CA CYS A 208 22.47 -12.97 7.97
C CYS A 208 23.93 -13.00 8.44
N THR A 209 24.67 -14.01 8.00
CA THR A 209 26.13 -14.10 8.21
C THR A 209 26.84 -13.71 6.92
N LEU A 210 27.94 -12.96 7.07
CA LEU A 210 28.83 -12.57 5.97
C LEU A 210 30.29 -12.82 6.39
N PRO A 211 31.12 -13.44 5.53
CA PRO A 211 32.49 -13.78 5.90
C PRO A 211 33.36 -12.53 6.03
N HIS A 212 34.21 -12.47 7.05
CA HIS A 212 35.17 -11.38 7.22
C HIS A 212 36.59 -11.73 6.78
N HIS A 213 36.92 -13.01 6.62
CA HIS A 213 38.24 -13.51 6.16
C HIS A 213 39.45 -13.01 6.98
N GLU A 214 39.23 -12.62 8.24
CA GLU A 214 40.30 -12.15 9.13
C GLU A 214 40.67 -13.22 10.14
N ARG A 215 41.97 -13.48 10.28
CA ARG A 215 42.47 -14.42 11.30
C ARG A 215 42.61 -13.78 12.67
N ASP A 216 42.69 -12.45 12.71
CA ASP A 216 42.83 -11.67 13.95
C ASP A 216 41.47 -11.11 14.35
N LEU A 217 40.91 -11.61 15.45
CA LEU A 217 39.62 -11.16 15.98
C LEU A 217 39.63 -9.69 16.41
N ASP A 218 40.77 -9.14 16.81
CA ASP A 218 40.89 -7.72 17.15
C ASP A 218 40.81 -6.86 15.87
N GLU A 219 41.34 -7.34 14.74
CA GLU A 219 41.16 -6.69 13.44
C GLU A 219 39.72 -6.84 12.92
N ALA A 220 39.14 -8.03 13.01
CA ALA A 220 37.74 -8.26 12.66
C ALA A 220 36.80 -7.32 13.44
N THR A 221 37.06 -7.13 14.73
CA THR A 221 36.32 -6.21 15.59
C THR A 221 36.47 -4.75 15.13
N ARG A 222 37.67 -4.32 14.74
CA ARG A 222 37.92 -2.97 14.21
C ARG A 222 37.22 -2.75 12.87
N ILE A 223 37.25 -3.74 11.97
CA ILE A 223 36.51 -3.70 10.71
C ILE A 223 35.00 -3.57 10.97
N ALA A 224 34.45 -4.38 11.88
CA ALA A 224 33.03 -4.30 12.26
C ALA A 224 32.67 -2.91 12.82
N GLN A 225 33.54 -2.29 13.62
CA GLN A 225 33.33 -0.92 14.11
C GLN A 225 33.29 0.10 12.98
N ARG A 226 34.24 0.05 12.04
CA ARG A 226 34.24 0.94 10.86
C ARG A 226 33.00 0.75 9.98
N LEU A 227 32.57 -0.49 9.78
CA LEU A 227 31.33 -0.80 9.07
C LEU A 227 30.12 -0.19 9.77
N ASN A 228 30.04 -0.30 11.11
CA ASN A 228 28.99 0.33 11.90
C ASN A 228 29.02 1.87 11.86
N GLU A 229 30.18 2.48 11.69
CA GLU A 229 30.32 3.94 11.55
C GLU A 229 29.87 4.43 10.17
N CYS A 230 30.14 3.66 9.12
CA CYS A 230 29.92 4.07 7.74
C CYS A 230 28.60 3.57 7.14
N THR A 231 28.02 2.53 7.73
CA THR A 231 26.80 1.88 7.26
C THR A 231 25.68 2.14 8.24
N HIS A 232 24.76 3.03 7.88
CA HIS A 232 23.63 3.37 8.74
C HIS A 232 22.57 2.26 8.74
N ALA A 233 21.79 2.20 9.83
CA ALA A 233 20.70 1.25 10.09
C ALA A 233 21.10 -0.22 10.28
N LEU A 234 22.26 -0.65 9.81
CA LEU A 234 22.80 -1.99 10.02
C LEU A 234 23.71 -2.06 11.25
N LYS A 235 23.81 -3.26 11.81
CA LYS A 235 24.77 -3.57 12.87
C LYS A 235 25.57 -4.81 12.50
N PHE A 236 26.89 -4.66 12.50
CA PHE A 236 27.88 -5.72 12.31
C PHE A 236 28.46 -6.12 13.66
N VAL A 237 28.51 -7.42 13.91
CA VAL A 237 29.11 -8.02 15.11
C VAL A 237 29.93 -9.22 14.67
N VAL A 238 31.14 -9.40 15.21
CA VAL A 238 31.92 -10.63 15.02
C VAL A 238 31.14 -11.79 15.63
N LEU A 239 30.76 -12.77 14.83
CA LEU A 239 30.04 -13.95 15.28
C LEU A 239 31.01 -15.02 15.77
N ASP A 240 32.00 -15.32 14.95
CA ASP A 240 33.06 -16.30 15.19
C ASP A 240 34.34 -15.91 14.45
N ASP A 241 35.22 -16.87 14.16
CA ASP A 241 36.52 -16.64 13.51
C ASP A 241 36.40 -16.40 11.99
N GLU A 242 35.25 -16.67 11.38
CA GLU A 242 35.06 -16.56 9.93
C GLU A 242 34.01 -15.51 9.56
N ASP A 243 32.96 -15.35 10.37
CA ASP A 243 31.75 -14.62 9.99
C ASP A 243 31.43 -13.39 10.87
N PHE A 244 30.94 -12.35 10.22
CA PHE A 244 30.15 -11.30 10.85
C PHE A 244 28.68 -11.70 10.87
N LEU A 245 28.02 -11.45 11.99
CA LEU A 245 26.57 -11.36 12.08
C LEU A 245 26.13 -9.94 11.71
N VAL A 246 25.39 -9.82 10.60
CA VAL A 246 24.77 -8.57 10.15
C VAL A 246 23.32 -8.56 10.59
N MET A 247 22.88 -7.46 11.20
CA MET A 247 21.53 -7.33 11.73
C MET A 247 20.93 -5.97 11.39
N VAL A 248 19.62 -5.98 11.11
CA VAL A 248 18.80 -4.78 11.10
C VAL A 248 17.49 -5.02 11.85
N ASP A 249 17.13 -4.06 12.69
CA ASP A 249 15.93 -4.11 13.51
C ASP A 249 14.88 -3.14 12.95
N MET A 250 13.66 -3.63 12.74
CA MET A 250 12.50 -2.86 12.32
C MET A 250 11.42 -2.90 13.40
N LEU A 251 10.79 -1.77 13.72
CA LEU A 251 9.61 -1.74 14.59
C LEU A 251 8.39 -2.32 13.87
N VAL A 252 7.53 -3.05 14.59
CA VAL A 252 6.32 -3.67 14.01
C VAL A 252 5.02 -2.96 14.41
N SER A 253 5.09 -1.80 15.07
CA SER A 253 3.88 -1.06 15.45
C SER A 253 4.07 0.43 15.22
N PRO A 254 3.61 0.97 14.08
CA PRO A 254 2.88 0.27 13.01
C PRO A 254 3.79 -0.65 12.15
N PHE A 255 3.26 -1.78 11.70
CA PHE A 255 3.85 -2.69 10.71
C PHE A 255 3.40 -2.27 9.32
N VAL A 256 4.38 -1.91 8.49
CA VAL A 256 4.18 -1.57 7.08
C VAL A 256 4.94 -2.60 6.25
N PRO A 257 4.25 -3.41 5.41
CA PRO A 257 4.90 -4.44 4.59
C PRO A 257 6.06 -3.89 3.75
N GLU A 258 5.89 -2.68 3.21
CA GLU A 258 6.90 -2.05 2.36
C GLU A 258 8.21 -1.78 3.10
N HIS A 259 8.15 -1.32 4.35
CA HIS A 259 9.37 -1.14 5.15
C HIS A 259 10.13 -2.45 5.32
N LEU A 260 9.45 -3.59 5.49
CA LEU A 260 10.15 -4.88 5.58
C LEU A 260 10.90 -5.19 4.28
N ARG A 261 10.26 -4.92 3.12
CA ARG A 261 10.88 -5.13 1.81
C ARG A 261 12.07 -4.20 1.57
N GLU A 262 11.92 -2.92 1.89
CA GLU A 262 13.02 -1.94 1.77
C GLU A 262 14.25 -2.34 2.61
N HIS A 263 14.03 -2.85 3.83
CA HIS A 263 15.14 -3.34 4.66
C HIS A 263 15.79 -4.60 4.08
N LEU A 264 15.02 -5.50 3.45
CA LEU A 264 15.55 -6.68 2.77
C LEU A 264 16.30 -6.31 1.49
N GLU A 265 15.79 -5.38 0.70
CA GLU A 265 16.47 -4.85 -0.48
C GLU A 265 17.80 -4.19 -0.11
N HIS A 266 17.82 -3.44 0.99
CA HIS A 266 19.07 -2.90 1.52
C HIS A 266 20.05 -4.01 1.91
N LEU A 267 19.60 -5.05 2.61
CA LEU A 267 20.44 -6.21 2.91
C LEU A 267 20.94 -6.92 1.64
N PHE A 268 20.11 -7.10 0.62
CA PHE A 268 20.51 -7.69 -0.65
C PHE A 268 21.63 -6.87 -1.31
N SER A 269 21.52 -5.54 -1.30
CA SER A 269 22.58 -4.67 -1.82
C SER A 269 23.89 -4.81 -1.06
N ILE A 270 23.86 -5.00 0.26
CA ILE A 270 25.07 -5.25 1.05
C ILE A 270 25.67 -6.61 0.71
N ILE A 271 24.84 -7.65 0.60
CA ILE A 271 25.29 -9.01 0.29
C ILE A 271 25.93 -9.04 -1.11
N ASP A 272 25.29 -8.42 -2.11
CA ASP A 272 25.76 -8.37 -3.49
C ASP A 272 27.10 -7.61 -3.61
N GLY A 273 27.26 -6.50 -2.87
CA GLY A 273 28.49 -5.70 -2.87
C GLY A 273 29.54 -6.10 -1.82
N TRP A 274 29.34 -7.20 -1.08
CA TRP A 274 30.11 -7.45 0.15
C TRP A 274 31.62 -7.56 -0.08
N GLU A 275 32.03 -8.45 -0.99
CA GLU A 275 33.44 -8.75 -1.28
C GLU A 275 34.11 -7.66 -2.12
N ASP A 276 33.35 -7.00 -2.99
CA ASP A 276 33.90 -6.07 -3.99
C ASP A 276 33.91 -4.61 -3.50
N GLU A 277 33.00 -4.24 -2.60
CA GLU A 277 32.79 -2.86 -2.18
C GLU A 277 32.93 -2.67 -0.66
N PHE A 278 32.07 -3.33 0.13
CA PHE A 278 31.92 -2.99 1.55
C PHE A 278 33.11 -3.45 2.41
N LEU A 279 33.52 -4.71 2.27
CA LEU A 279 34.61 -5.27 3.06
C LEU A 279 35.97 -4.63 2.72
N PRO A 280 36.36 -4.45 1.44
CA PRO A 280 37.59 -3.74 1.08
C PRO A 280 37.62 -2.30 1.59
N GLN A 281 36.52 -1.53 1.43
CA GLN A 281 36.48 -0.15 1.91
C GLN A 281 36.65 -0.04 3.43
N ALA A 282 36.10 -0.97 4.20
CA ALA A 282 36.26 -1.00 5.65
C ALA A 282 37.69 -1.34 6.09
N ARG A 283 38.39 -2.17 5.31
CA ARG A 283 39.82 -2.49 5.52
C ARG A 283 40.72 -1.29 5.19
N ASP A 284 40.48 -0.64 4.06
CA ASP A 284 41.35 0.41 3.51
C ASP A 284 41.24 1.76 4.25
N ARG A 285 40.15 1.98 5.02
CA ARG A 285 40.04 3.11 5.97
C ARG A 285 41.00 2.90 7.15
N GLN A 286 42.29 3.07 6.93
CA GLN A 286 43.23 3.31 8.02
C GLN A 286 42.96 4.69 8.62
N GLU A 287 42.92 4.73 9.95
CA GLU A 287 42.74 5.95 10.75
C GLU A 287 43.70 7.04 10.25
N THR A 288 43.15 8.06 9.60
CA THR A 288 43.90 9.29 9.39
C THR A 288 43.96 9.97 10.75
N PRO A 289 45.16 10.23 11.31
CA PRO A 289 45.32 10.76 12.67
C PRO A 289 44.71 12.14 12.87
#